data_AF-A0A0F9JJ04-F1
#
_entry.id   AF-A0A0F9JJ04-F1
#
_cell.length_a   1.000
_cell.length_b   1.000
_cell.length_c   1.000
_cell.angle_alpha   90.00
_cell.angle_beta   90.00
_cell.angle_gamma   90.00
#
_symmetry.space_group_name_H-M   'P 1'
#
loop_
_entity.id
_entity.type
_entity.pdbx_description
1 polymer ?
#
loop_
_entity_poly.entity_id
_entity_poly.type
_entity_poly.pdbx_seq_one_letter_code
_entity_poly.pdbx_strand_id
1 'polypeptide(L)'
;SCEESLKRLRTDYIDLYQIQWPNYEVPIEETIDALLELIKQGKVKEFQSSNPRFNIFLCEYSNNPAFLRKWDIKTGIVKDYRTALFDESHRIAVTPGMLSIPRICDEIKEFVKQMCNAYKLLETHKKTGAREYRYKGANEHYRNALNYFLLAASKNRIIRASDIKTASEKVISNYKRI
;
A
#
# COMPACT_ATOMS: atom_id res chain seq x y z
N SER A 1 -6.45 -0.02 18.14
CA SER A 1 -6.03 -0.37 16.77
C SER A 1 -4.58 -0.89 16.68
N CYS A 2 -3.57 -0.11 17.10
CA CYS A 2 -2.15 -0.55 17.03
C CYS A 2 -1.85 -1.79 17.90
N GLU A 3 -2.23 -1.79 19.19
CA GLU A 3 -2.03 -2.94 20.10
C GLU A 3 -2.62 -4.25 19.56
N GLU A 4 -3.83 -4.16 19.03
CA GLU A 4 -4.47 -5.34 18.47
C GLU A 4 -3.73 -5.83 17.22
N SER A 5 -3.20 -4.91 16.41
CA SER A 5 -2.38 -5.25 15.25
C SER A 5 -1.09 -5.96 15.69
N LEU A 6 -0.40 -5.46 16.72
CA LEU A 6 0.77 -6.09 17.32
C LEU A 6 0.45 -7.50 17.84
N LYS A 7 -0.64 -7.64 18.61
CA LYS A 7 -1.10 -8.91 19.15
C LYS A 7 -1.41 -9.93 18.05
N ARG A 8 -2.08 -9.48 16.98
CA ARG A 8 -2.48 -10.36 15.86
C ARG A 8 -1.31 -10.75 14.97
N LEU A 9 -0.40 -9.80 14.70
CA LEU A 9 0.86 -10.04 13.99
C LEU A 9 1.89 -10.81 14.84
N ARG A 10 1.64 -10.94 16.16
CA ARG A 10 2.54 -11.58 17.13
C ARG A 10 3.94 -10.97 17.09
N THR A 11 3.99 -9.64 17.08
CA THR A 11 5.20 -8.83 17.12
C THR A 11 5.00 -7.69 18.12
N ASP A 12 6.09 -7.14 18.59
CA ASP A 12 6.19 -6.03 19.54
C ASP A 12 6.35 -4.67 18.83
N TYR A 13 6.64 -4.65 17.53
CA TYR A 13 6.76 -3.41 16.76
C TYR A 13 6.21 -3.53 15.33
N ILE A 14 5.89 -2.38 14.73
CA ILE A 14 5.55 -2.20 13.32
C ILE A 14 6.58 -1.27 12.69
N ASP A 15 7.23 -1.68 11.60
CA ASP A 15 8.23 -0.83 10.94
C ASP A 15 7.59 0.45 10.35
N LEU A 16 6.43 0.32 9.68
CA LEU A 16 5.69 1.44 9.11
C LEU A 16 4.20 1.37 9.44
N TYR A 17 3.70 2.38 10.17
CA TYR A 17 2.28 2.52 10.46
C TYR A 17 1.63 3.59 9.57
N GLN A 18 0.55 3.23 8.87
CA GLN A 18 -0.13 4.07 7.89
C GLN A 18 -1.55 4.40 8.35
N ILE A 19 -1.95 5.66 8.21
CA ILE A 19 -3.34 6.08 8.36
C ILE A 19 -4.02 5.86 7.01
N GLN A 20 -4.95 4.90 6.95
CA GLN A 20 -5.58 4.54 5.68
C GLN A 20 -6.63 5.57 5.22
N TRP A 21 -7.30 6.23 6.17
CA TRP A 21 -8.29 7.28 5.89
C TRP A 21 -8.24 8.33 7.01
N PRO A 22 -8.17 9.63 6.69
CA PRO A 22 -8.30 10.66 7.71
C PRO A 22 -9.70 10.58 8.32
N ASN A 23 -9.77 10.56 9.65
CA ASN A 23 -11.03 10.77 10.35
C ASN A 23 -11.25 12.28 10.47
N TYR A 24 -12.15 12.85 9.68
CA TYR A 24 -12.43 14.29 9.70
C TYR A 24 -13.13 14.76 10.98
N GLU A 25 -13.63 13.84 11.82
CA GLU A 25 -14.20 14.16 13.13
C GLU A 25 -13.13 14.32 14.22
N VAL A 26 -11.89 13.86 13.96
CA VAL A 26 -10.77 13.95 14.91
C VAL A 26 -9.75 14.96 14.39
N PRO A 27 -9.34 15.96 15.19
CA PRO A 27 -8.27 16.86 14.82
C PRO A 27 -7.02 16.10 14.37
N ILE A 28 -6.37 16.59 13.32
CA ILE A 28 -5.20 15.93 12.76
C ILE A 28 -4.04 15.90 13.77
N GLU A 29 -3.95 16.92 14.61
CA GLU A 29 -2.97 17.05 15.70
C GLU A 29 -3.10 15.90 16.69
N GLU A 30 -4.33 15.57 17.11
CA GLU A 30 -4.58 14.46 18.05
C GLU A 30 -4.18 13.12 17.43
N THR A 31 -4.43 12.94 16.13
CA THR A 31 -4.00 11.74 15.39
C THR A 31 -2.47 11.66 15.33
N ILE A 32 -1.79 12.78 15.10
CA ILE A 32 -0.32 12.86 15.06
C ILE A 32 0.28 12.60 16.44
N ASP A 33 -0.27 13.17 17.51
CA ASP A 33 0.21 12.98 18.88
C ASP A 33 0.10 11.50 19.31
N ALA A 34 -1.01 10.85 18.98
CA ALA A 34 -1.18 9.43 19.24
C ALA A 34 -0.13 8.57 18.49
N LEU A 35 0.25 8.96 17.27
CA LEU A 35 1.27 8.27 16.49
C LEU A 35 2.68 8.51 17.03
N LEU A 36 2.98 9.73 17.47
CA LEU A 36 4.26 10.07 18.11
C LEU A 36 4.43 9.29 19.42
N GLU A 37 3.37 9.12 20.19
CA GLU A 37 3.40 8.31 21.41
C GLU A 37 3.65 6.83 21.10
N LEU A 38 3.05 6.27 20.03
CA LEU A 38 3.37 4.91 19.58
C LEU A 38 4.84 4.75 19.13
N ILE A 39 5.43 5.77 18.52
CA ILE A 39 6.86 5.79 18.21
C ILE A 39 7.69 5.80 19.50
N LYS A 40 7.36 6.68 20.43
CA LYS A 40 8.06 6.81 21.71
C LYS A 40 8.03 5.51 22.52
N GLN A 41 6.95 4.76 22.41
CA GLN A 41 6.79 3.44 23.03
C GLN A 41 7.55 2.31 22.30
N GLY A 42 8.20 2.60 21.16
CA GLY A 42 8.92 1.60 20.36
C GLY A 42 8.01 0.64 19.57
N LYS A 43 6.69 0.85 19.62
CA LYS A 43 5.67 0.02 18.97
C LYS A 43 5.57 0.30 17.48
N VAL A 44 5.99 1.49 17.06
CA VAL A 44 6.08 1.90 15.66
C VAL A 44 7.48 2.49 15.46
N LYS A 45 8.21 2.07 14.41
CA LYS A 45 9.52 2.68 14.13
C LYS A 45 9.37 3.99 13.39
N GLU A 46 8.51 4.02 12.37
CA GLU A 46 8.20 5.21 11.60
C GLU A 46 6.69 5.25 11.26
N PHE A 47 6.12 6.46 11.19
CA PHE A 47 4.81 6.67 10.56
C PHE A 47 4.92 7.64 9.40
N GLN A 48 4.00 7.50 8.44
CA GLN A 48 3.99 8.23 7.16
C GLN A 48 4.02 9.77 7.29
N SER A 49 3.64 10.31 8.45
CA SER A 49 3.55 11.75 8.73
C SER A 49 4.65 12.29 9.67
N SER A 50 5.54 11.44 10.19
CA SER A 50 6.55 11.83 11.20
C SER A 50 7.75 12.58 10.63
N ASN A 51 7.98 12.49 9.32
CA ASN A 51 9.14 13.07 8.67
C ASN A 51 8.72 14.23 7.77
N PRO A 52 9.10 15.48 8.09
CA PRO A 52 8.77 16.65 7.26
C PRO A 52 9.42 16.61 5.86
N ARG A 53 10.30 15.64 5.56
CA ARG A 53 10.79 15.38 4.20
C ARG A 53 9.77 14.69 3.29
N PHE A 54 8.74 14.04 3.83
CA PHE A 54 7.83 13.21 3.05
C PHE A 54 6.43 13.83 3.01
N ASN A 55 5.99 14.20 1.81
CA ASN A 55 4.64 14.69 1.60
C ASN A 55 3.64 13.53 1.67
N ILE A 56 2.57 13.71 2.42
CA ILE A 56 1.45 12.77 2.50
C ILE A 56 0.50 13.09 1.34
N PHE A 57 0.03 12.04 0.66
CA PHE A 57 -0.97 12.17 -0.39
C PHE A 57 -2.13 11.21 -0.18
N LEU A 58 -3.35 11.71 -0.34
CA LEU A 58 -4.55 10.90 -0.49
C LEU A 58 -4.60 10.34 -1.92
N CYS A 59 -4.99 9.07 -2.10
CA CYS A 59 -5.06 8.47 -3.44
C CYS A 59 -6.49 8.48 -3.95
N GLU A 60 -6.69 9.13 -5.09
CA GLU A 60 -7.93 9.07 -5.84
C GLU A 60 -7.76 8.13 -7.04
N TYR A 61 -8.69 7.19 -7.18
CA TYR A 61 -8.67 6.27 -8.31
C TYR A 61 -9.47 6.83 -9.49
N SER A 62 -8.82 6.89 -10.65
CA SER A 62 -9.47 7.08 -11.94
C SER A 62 -9.73 5.73 -12.59
N ASN A 63 -10.90 5.58 -13.22
CA ASN A 63 -11.20 4.44 -14.09
C ASN A 63 -10.87 4.73 -15.57
N ASN A 64 -10.39 5.93 -15.90
CA ASN A 64 -10.04 6.29 -17.26
C ASN A 64 -8.62 5.79 -17.59
N PRO A 65 -8.44 4.88 -18.57
CA PRO A 65 -7.12 4.37 -18.96
C PRO A 65 -6.18 5.42 -19.57
N ALA A 66 -6.73 6.52 -20.09
CA ALA A 66 -5.92 7.64 -20.58
C ALA A 66 -5.37 8.52 -19.45
N PHE A 67 -5.79 8.27 -18.21
CA PHE A 67 -5.31 9.03 -17.07
C PHE A 67 -3.90 8.58 -16.66
N LEU A 68 -2.96 9.51 -16.67
CA LEU A 68 -1.61 9.30 -16.16
C LEU A 68 -1.51 9.78 -14.71
N ARG A 69 -0.72 9.07 -13.89
CA ARG A 69 -0.45 9.42 -12.49
C ARG A 69 -0.11 10.90 -12.34
N LYS A 70 -0.90 11.61 -11.54
CA LYS A 70 -0.73 13.05 -11.28
C LYS A 70 -0.64 13.30 -9.78
N TRP A 71 0.43 13.98 -9.38
CA TRP A 71 0.66 14.43 -8.01
C TRP A 71 0.27 15.90 -7.89
N ASP A 72 -0.75 16.20 -7.09
CA ASP A 72 -1.13 17.56 -6.75
C ASP A 72 -0.64 17.89 -5.34
N ILE A 73 0.43 18.69 -5.27
CA ILE A 73 1.07 19.09 -4.02
C ILE A 73 0.18 20.06 -3.24
N LYS A 74 -0.63 20.88 -3.93
CA LYS A 74 -1.47 21.88 -3.27
C LYS A 74 -2.64 21.25 -2.55
N THR A 75 -3.26 20.25 -3.16
CA THR A 75 -4.41 19.54 -2.59
C THR A 75 -3.99 18.33 -1.75
N GLY A 76 -2.74 17.87 -1.86
CA GLY A 76 -2.29 16.65 -1.20
C GLY A 76 -2.95 15.40 -1.78
N ILE A 77 -3.31 15.42 -3.08
CA ILE A 77 -3.96 14.30 -3.75
C ILE A 77 -3.04 13.73 -4.83
N VAL A 78 -2.86 12.42 -4.82
CA VAL A 78 -2.35 11.66 -5.96
C VAL A 78 -3.53 11.00 -6.66
N LYS A 79 -3.68 11.27 -7.96
CA LYS A 79 -4.67 10.59 -8.78
C LYS A 79 -3.96 9.62 -9.71
N ASP A 80 -4.50 8.42 -9.89
CA ASP A 80 -3.91 7.42 -10.77
C ASP A 80 -4.95 6.49 -11.40
N TYR A 81 -4.58 5.84 -12.50
CA TYR A 81 -5.41 4.85 -13.14
C TYR A 81 -5.42 3.55 -12.33
N ARG A 82 -6.61 3.19 -11.86
CA ARG A 82 -6.82 2.06 -10.93
C ARG A 82 -6.27 0.74 -11.46
N THR A 83 -6.56 0.39 -12.71
CA THR A 83 -6.10 -0.88 -13.28
C THR A 83 -4.58 -0.92 -13.37
N ALA A 84 -3.92 0.19 -13.68
CA ALA A 84 -2.45 0.24 -13.70
C ALA A 84 -1.85 0.00 -12.31
N LEU A 85 -2.41 0.59 -11.26
CA LEU A 85 -1.99 0.31 -9.88
C LEU A 85 -2.20 -1.15 -9.50
N PHE A 86 -3.33 -1.74 -9.91
CA PHE A 86 -3.60 -3.14 -9.64
C PHE A 86 -2.67 -4.07 -10.44
N ASP A 87 -2.27 -3.68 -11.65
CA ASP A 87 -1.24 -4.37 -12.43
C ASP A 87 0.13 -4.30 -11.73
N GLU A 88 0.48 -3.18 -11.10
CA GLU A 88 1.72 -3.04 -10.32
C GLU A 88 1.73 -3.96 -9.09
N SER A 89 0.70 -3.92 -8.25
CA SER A 89 0.62 -4.82 -7.08
C SER A 89 0.48 -6.28 -7.45
N HIS A 90 -0.21 -6.60 -8.55
CA HIS A 90 -0.28 -7.97 -9.06
C HIS A 90 1.11 -8.48 -9.44
N ARG A 91 1.87 -7.68 -10.20
CA ARG A 91 3.23 -8.03 -10.63
C ARG A 91 4.13 -8.34 -9.44
N ILE A 92 4.07 -7.52 -8.39
CA ILE A 92 4.84 -7.71 -7.16
C ILE A 92 4.45 -9.01 -6.44
N ALA A 93 3.15 -9.32 -6.41
CA ALA A 93 2.67 -10.55 -5.75
C ALA A 93 3.03 -11.83 -6.52
N VAL A 94 3.06 -11.80 -7.86
CA VAL A 94 3.33 -12.99 -8.68
C VAL A 94 4.80 -13.19 -9.05
N THR A 95 5.64 -12.15 -8.93
CA THR A 95 7.06 -12.24 -9.27
C THR A 95 7.84 -12.79 -8.06
N PRO A 96 8.51 -13.94 -8.19
CA PRO A 96 9.30 -14.49 -7.09
C PRO A 96 10.36 -13.50 -6.59
N GLY A 97 10.51 -13.41 -5.27
CA GLY A 97 11.51 -12.54 -4.62
C GLY A 97 11.11 -11.05 -4.50
N MET A 98 10.02 -10.61 -5.13
CA MET A 98 9.55 -9.22 -5.03
C MET A 98 8.75 -8.91 -3.78
N LEU A 99 8.09 -9.92 -3.21
CA LEU A 99 7.29 -9.80 -2.00
C LEU A 99 7.66 -10.96 -1.07
N SER A 100 8.21 -10.61 0.09
CA SER A 100 8.40 -11.57 1.18
C SER A 100 7.19 -11.51 2.10
N ILE A 101 6.48 -12.63 2.23
CA ILE A 101 5.36 -12.75 3.14
C ILE A 101 5.92 -13.03 4.55
N PRO A 102 5.57 -12.24 5.57
CA PRO A 102 6.04 -12.45 6.93
C PRO A 102 5.40 -13.71 7.54
N ARG A 103 5.59 -13.90 8.86
CA ARG A 103 4.97 -15.01 9.60
C ARG A 103 3.47 -15.07 9.30
N ILE A 104 2.97 -16.27 9.01
CA ILE A 104 1.56 -16.49 8.72
C ILE A 104 0.73 -16.23 9.99
N CYS A 105 -0.19 -15.28 9.90
CA CYS A 105 -1.27 -15.02 10.84
C CYS A 105 -2.57 -14.79 10.06
N ASP A 106 -3.69 -14.57 10.73
CA ASP A 106 -5.00 -14.45 10.06
C ASP A 106 -5.10 -13.20 9.18
N GLU A 107 -4.43 -12.10 9.55
CA GLU A 107 -4.29 -10.91 8.70
C GLU A 107 -3.49 -11.20 7.44
N ILE A 108 -2.39 -11.95 7.56
CA ILE A 108 -1.57 -12.31 6.41
C ILE A 108 -2.33 -13.28 5.50
N LYS A 109 -3.14 -14.19 6.04
CA LYS A 109 -4.03 -15.03 5.23
C LYS A 109 -5.07 -14.20 4.49
N GLU A 110 -5.67 -13.21 5.15
CA GLU A 110 -6.63 -12.32 4.51
C GLU A 110 -5.94 -11.43 3.46
N PHE A 111 -4.76 -10.88 3.73
CA PHE A 111 -3.94 -10.18 2.74
C PHE A 111 -3.70 -11.05 1.50
N VAL A 112 -3.21 -12.29 1.69
CA VAL A 112 -2.94 -13.22 0.59
C VAL A 112 -4.23 -13.53 -0.18
N LYS A 113 -5.34 -13.78 0.53
CA LYS A 113 -6.65 -14.00 -0.10
C LYS A 113 -7.09 -12.82 -0.96
N GLN A 114 -6.94 -11.58 -0.48
CA GLN A 114 -7.28 -10.38 -1.25
C GLN A 114 -6.36 -10.17 -2.47
N MET A 115 -5.07 -10.52 -2.35
CA MET A 115 -4.14 -10.48 -3.48
C MET A 115 -4.49 -11.52 -4.55
N CYS A 116 -4.89 -12.73 -4.15
CA CYS A 116 -5.24 -13.83 -5.06
C CYS A 116 -6.66 -13.75 -5.63
N ASN A 117 -7.61 -13.14 -4.92
CA ASN A 117 -9.02 -13.10 -5.33
C ASN A 117 -9.34 -11.99 -6.34
N ALA A 118 -8.41 -11.08 -6.64
CA ALA A 118 -8.67 -10.03 -7.62
C ALA A 118 -8.30 -10.48 -9.03
N TYR A 119 -9.28 -10.40 -9.92
CA TYR A 119 -9.21 -10.87 -11.29
C TYR A 119 -9.49 -9.73 -12.27
N LYS A 120 -8.89 -9.80 -13.46
CA LYS A 120 -9.00 -8.78 -14.51
C LYS A 120 -9.98 -9.25 -15.57
N LEU A 121 -11.12 -8.55 -15.71
CA LEU A 121 -12.10 -8.82 -16.76
C LEU A 121 -11.93 -7.84 -17.91
N LEU A 122 -12.20 -8.33 -19.12
CA LEU A 122 -12.39 -7.48 -20.27
C LEU A 122 -13.85 -7.05 -20.35
N GLU A 123 -14.11 -5.78 -20.10
CA GLU A 123 -15.42 -5.16 -20.20
C GLU A 123 -15.56 -4.45 -21.54
N THR A 124 -16.75 -4.52 -22.13
CA THR A 124 -17.05 -3.78 -23.37
C THR A 124 -18.11 -2.73 -23.05
N HIS A 125 -17.78 -1.48 -23.32
CA HIS A 125 -18.68 -0.34 -23.12
C HIS A 125 -19.84 -0.43 -24.11
N LYS A 126 -21.07 -0.60 -23.59
CA LYS A 126 -22.28 -0.80 -24.40
C LYS A 126 -22.55 0.33 -25.41
N LYS A 127 -22.09 1.56 -25.13
CA LYS A 127 -22.34 2.74 -25.97
C LYS A 127 -21.24 3.04 -26.98
N THR A 128 -19.97 2.82 -26.62
CA THR A 128 -18.82 3.20 -27.45
C THR A 128 -18.17 2.00 -28.15
N GLY A 129 -18.53 0.77 -27.78
CA GLY A 129 -17.86 -0.45 -28.24
C GLY A 129 -16.42 -0.60 -27.74
N ALA A 130 -15.92 0.35 -26.93
CA ALA A 130 -14.57 0.31 -26.39
C ALA A 130 -14.40 -0.88 -25.45
N ARG A 131 -13.29 -1.61 -25.62
CA ARG A 131 -12.91 -2.74 -24.77
C ARG A 131 -11.89 -2.27 -23.75
N GLU A 132 -12.17 -2.45 -22.47
CA GLU A 132 -11.28 -2.08 -21.38
C GLU A 132 -11.08 -3.22 -20.39
N TYR A 133 -9.87 -3.35 -19.85
CA TYR A 133 -9.64 -4.29 -18.77
C TYR A 133 -9.87 -3.63 -17.41
N ARG A 134 -10.66 -4.28 -16.56
CA ARG A 134 -11.00 -3.81 -15.22
C ARG A 134 -10.77 -4.91 -14.20
N TYR A 135 -10.12 -4.56 -13.09
CA TYR A 135 -10.03 -5.44 -11.93
C TYR A 135 -11.34 -5.48 -11.14
N LYS A 136 -11.74 -6.68 -10.74
CA LYS A 136 -12.82 -6.96 -9.80
C LYS A 136 -12.35 -7.91 -8.71
N GLY A 137 -12.97 -7.79 -7.53
CA GLY A 137 -12.69 -8.62 -6.36
C GLY A 137 -13.61 -8.21 -5.21
N ALA A 138 -13.80 -9.11 -4.25
CA ALA A 138 -14.48 -8.80 -3.00
C ALA A 138 -13.44 -8.43 -1.94
N ASN A 139 -13.71 -7.37 -1.18
CA ASN A 139 -12.89 -6.89 -0.07
C ASN A 139 -11.42 -6.63 -0.46
N GLU A 140 -11.10 -5.40 -0.88
CA GLU A 140 -9.77 -5.06 -1.40
C GLU A 140 -8.95 -4.16 -0.46
N HIS A 141 -9.30 -4.12 0.84
CA HIS A 141 -8.70 -3.19 1.80
C HIS A 141 -7.18 -3.31 1.86
N TYR A 142 -6.63 -4.52 1.98
CA TYR A 142 -5.20 -4.77 2.05
C TYR A 142 -4.49 -4.52 0.72
N ARG A 143 -5.13 -4.87 -0.41
CA ARG A 143 -4.57 -4.60 -1.73
C ARG A 143 -4.50 -3.11 -2.03
N ASN A 144 -5.54 -2.36 -1.66
CA ASN A 144 -5.52 -0.91 -1.75
C ASN A 144 -4.41 -0.34 -0.86
N ALA A 145 -4.29 -0.79 0.40
CA ALA A 145 -3.21 -0.36 1.30
C ALA A 145 -1.80 -0.62 0.70
N LEU A 146 -1.59 -1.76 0.05
CA LEU A 146 -0.35 -2.05 -0.69
C LEU A 146 -0.13 -1.06 -1.85
N ASN A 147 -1.15 -0.77 -2.65
CA ASN A 147 -1.02 0.21 -3.75
C ASN A 147 -0.65 1.61 -3.24
N TYR A 148 -1.25 2.04 -2.13
CA TYR A 148 -0.91 3.29 -1.46
C TYR A 148 0.55 3.32 -1.03
N PHE A 149 1.02 2.24 -0.39
CA PHE A 149 2.42 2.11 0.00
C PHE A 149 3.36 2.20 -1.22
N LEU A 150 3.05 1.49 -2.31
CA LEU A 150 3.89 1.50 -3.52
C LEU A 150 3.95 2.89 -4.17
N LEU A 151 2.83 3.62 -4.19
CA LEU A 151 2.78 5.01 -4.66
C LEU A 151 3.70 5.91 -3.82
N ALA A 152 3.56 5.84 -2.50
CA ALA A 152 4.36 6.64 -1.58
C ALA A 152 5.86 6.30 -1.70
N ALA A 153 6.20 5.00 -1.77
CA ALA A 153 7.56 4.53 -1.92
C ALA A 153 8.19 4.95 -3.26
N SER A 154 7.41 4.92 -4.34
CA SER A 154 7.84 5.37 -5.67
C SER A 154 8.12 6.88 -5.69
N LYS A 155 7.23 7.69 -5.10
CA LYS A 155 7.40 9.16 -5.04
C LYS A 155 8.65 9.56 -4.28
N ASN A 156 8.91 8.88 -3.16
CA ASN A 156 10.05 9.15 -2.29
C ASN A 156 11.33 8.44 -2.74
N ARG A 157 11.32 7.78 -3.91
CA ARG A 157 12.45 7.03 -4.48
C ARG A 157 13.02 5.95 -3.54
N ILE A 158 12.19 5.46 -2.63
CA ILE A 158 12.52 4.35 -1.72
C ILE A 158 12.50 3.03 -2.49
N ILE A 159 11.64 2.94 -3.52
CA ILE A 159 11.56 1.82 -4.45
C ILE A 159 11.65 2.41 -5.88
N ARG A 160 12.73 2.14 -6.63
CA ARG A 160 12.75 2.47 -8.07
C ARG A 160 12.22 1.30 -8.88
N ALA A 161 11.46 1.60 -9.93
CA ALA A 161 11.02 0.59 -10.90
C ALA A 161 12.20 -0.14 -11.59
N SER A 162 13.40 0.44 -11.60
CA SER A 162 14.66 -0.20 -12.04
C SER A 162 15.19 -1.22 -11.04
N ASP A 163 15.01 -0.97 -9.74
CA ASP A 163 15.54 -1.84 -8.66
C ASP A 163 14.73 -3.15 -8.58
N ILE A 164 13.52 -3.14 -9.14
CA ILE A 164 12.64 -4.29 -9.35
C ILE A 164 13.19 -5.30 -10.38
N LYS A 165 13.99 -4.86 -11.36
CA LYS A 165 14.59 -5.77 -12.36
C LYS A 165 15.84 -6.49 -11.84
N THR A 166 16.47 -6.00 -10.78
CA THR A 166 17.79 -6.45 -10.31
C THR A 166 17.75 -7.07 -8.92
N ALA A 167 16.59 -7.18 -8.27
CA ALA A 167 16.43 -7.81 -6.96
C ALA A 167 16.49 -9.36 -7.01
N SER A 168 17.22 -9.94 -7.96
CA SER A 168 17.61 -11.36 -7.93
C SER A 168 18.85 -11.61 -7.06
N GLU A 169 19.51 -10.57 -6.55
CA GLU A 169 20.66 -10.72 -5.66
C GLU A 169 20.30 -10.52 -4.19
N LYS A 170 20.26 -11.65 -3.49
CA LYS A 170 20.42 -11.84 -2.04
C LYS A 170 20.06 -10.63 -1.16
N VAL A 171 18.78 -10.54 -0.79
CA VAL A 171 18.45 -10.00 0.53
C VAL A 171 18.93 -11.03 1.56
N ILE A 172 20.13 -10.79 2.11
CA ILE A 172 20.60 -11.47 3.31
C ILE A 172 19.61 -11.10 4.41
N SER A 173 18.70 -12.02 4.67
CA SER A 173 17.77 -11.96 5.78
C SER A 173 18.57 -11.94 7.09
N ASN A 174 18.78 -10.76 7.66
CA ASN A 174 19.14 -10.61 9.06
C ASN A 174 17.98 -10.97 10.01
N TYR A 175 16.84 -11.46 9.49
CA TYR A 175 15.80 -12.08 10.30
C TYR A 175 16.25 -13.48 10.71
N LYS A 176 16.77 -13.58 11.93
CA LYS A 176 16.90 -14.86 12.64
C LYS A 176 15.49 -15.43 12.81
N ARG A 177 15.17 -16.50 12.08
CA ARG A 177 13.98 -17.32 12.37
C ARG A 177 14.07 -17.81 13.81
N ILE A 178 13.11 -17.44 14.63
CA ILE A 178 12.73 -18.17 15.85
C ILE A 178 11.51 -19.00 15.49
#